data_AF-A0A7T7L2A6-F1
#
_entry.id   AF-A0A7T7L2A6-F1
#
_cell.length_a   1.000
_cell.length_b   1.000
_cell.length_c   1.000
_cell.angle_alpha   90.00
_cell.angle_beta   90.00
_cell.angle_gamma   90.00
#
_symmetry.space_group_name_H-M   'P 1'
#
loop_
_entity.id
_entity.type
_entity.pdbx_description
1 polymer ?
#
loop_
_entity_poly.entity_id
_entity_poly.type
_entity_poly.pdbx_seq_one_letter_code
_entity_poly.pdbx_strand_id
1 'polypeptide(L)' 'MLRVRDVAVHFRVHPATVYRWIHQGFLPAFRNGQPFKPGDGATGALRIPESVLNSTETPEPTSEVA' A
#
# COMPACT_ATOMS: atom_id res chain seq x y z
N MET A 1 -7.90 -8.26 6.10
CA MET A 1 -7.52 -6.85 5.86
C MET A 1 -6.39 -6.50 6.80
N LEU A 2 -5.24 -6.11 6.25
CA LEU A 2 -3.98 -5.92 6.96
C LEU A 2 -3.75 -4.47 7.37
N ARG A 3 -2.99 -4.27 8.45
CA ARG A 3 -2.45 -2.94 8.77
C ARG A 3 -1.17 -2.72 7.97
N VAL A 4 -0.80 -1.45 7.83
CA VAL A 4 0.49 -1.02 7.26
C VAL A 4 1.67 -1.76 7.90
N ARG A 5 1.59 -2.02 9.21
CA ARG A 5 2.65 -2.72 9.96
C ARG A 5 2.80 -4.18 9.55
N ASP A 6 1.70 -4.89 9.30
CA ASP A 6 1.74 -6.30 8.91
C ASP A 6 2.36 -6.45 7.51
N VAL A 7 1.98 -5.54 6.60
CA VAL A 7 2.57 -5.46 5.26
C VAL A 7 4.05 -5.12 5.31
N ALA A 8 4.43 -4.17 6.17
CA ALA A 8 5.84 -3.81 6.37
C ALA A 8 6.68 -4.99 6.85
N VAL A 9 6.15 -5.81 7.78
CA VAL A 9 6.82 -7.02 8.26
C VAL A 9 6.95 -8.07 7.15
N HIS A 10 5.90 -8.28 6.36
CA HIS A 10 5.91 -9.26 5.26
C HIS A 10 6.98 -8.95 4.21
N PHE A 11 7.02 -7.70 3.73
CA PHE A 11 8.00 -7.24 2.75
C PHE A 11 9.36 -6.87 3.35
N ARG A 12 9.53 -6.97 4.68
CA ARG A 12 10.74 -6.56 5.43
C ARG A 12 11.18 -5.12 5.15
N VAL A 13 10.22 -4.21 5.01
CA VAL A 13 10.45 -2.77 4.76
C VAL A 13 10.03 -1.92 5.95
N HIS A 14 10.49 -0.67 6.01
CA HIS A 14 10.00 0.28 7.00
C HIS A 14 8.52 0.65 6.69
N PRO A 15 7.65 0.84 7.71
CA PRO A 15 6.26 1.27 7.49
C PRO A 15 6.11 2.54 6.65
N ALA A 16 7.10 3.46 6.74
CA ALA A 16 7.17 4.66 5.90
C ALA A 16 7.24 4.32 4.40
N THR A 17 7.93 3.24 4.02
CA THR A 17 7.97 2.77 2.63
C THR A 17 6.60 2.30 2.16
N VAL A 18 5.86 1.60 3.02
CA VAL A 18 4.48 1.17 2.71
C VAL A 18 3.55 2.37 2.54
N TYR A 19 3.65 3.37 3.42
CA TYR A 19 2.92 4.63 3.21
C TYR A 19 3.28 5.27 1.87
N ARG A 20 4.58 5.33 1.54
CA ARG A 20 5.03 5.87 0.26
C ARG A 20 4.40 5.12 -0.92
N TRP A 21 4.39 3.80 -0.89
CA TRP A 21 3.75 2.98 -1.93
C TRP A 21 2.26 3.27 -2.08
N ILE A 22 1.53 3.41 -0.97
CA ILE A 22 0.11 3.78 -0.98
C ILE A 22 -0.08 5.17 -1.59
N HIS A 23 0.73 6.16 -1.18
CA HIS A 23 0.69 7.52 -1.72
C HIS A 23 1.09 7.60 -3.19
N GLN A 24 1.90 6.66 -3.68
CA GLN A 24 2.29 6.56 -5.08
C GLN A 24 1.30 5.75 -5.93
N GLY A 25 0.30 5.10 -5.32
CA GLY A 25 -0.66 4.24 -6.02
C GLY A 25 -0.17 2.81 -6.28
N PHE A 26 0.99 2.44 -5.74
CA PHE A 26 1.55 1.08 -5.83
C PHE A 26 0.80 0.05 -5.02
N LEU A 27 0.15 0.49 -3.94
CA LEU A 27 -0.58 -0.39 -3.05
C LEU A 27 -2.02 0.09 -2.91
N PRO A 28 -3.02 -0.78 -3.17
CA PRO A 28 -4.39 -0.46 -2.85
C PRO A 28 -4.54 -0.38 -1.33
N ALA A 29 -5.04 0.76 -0.85
CA ALA A 29 -5.40 0.94 0.55
C ALA A 29 -6.86 1.32 0.65
N PHE A 30 -7.48 0.96 1.79
CA PHE A 30 -8.86 1.25 2.10
C PHE A 30 -8.92 1.95 3.46
N ARG A 31 -9.71 3.01 3.53
CA ARG A 31 -10.02 3.72 4.78
C ARG A 31 -11.51 3.60 5.02
N ASN A 32 -11.90 3.02 6.16
CA ASN A 32 -13.31 2.84 6.52
C ASN A 32 -14.16 2.18 5.40
N GLY A 33 -13.57 1.28 4.61
CA GLY A 33 -14.24 0.62 3.48
C GLY A 33 -14.22 1.40 2.16
N GLN A 34 -13.73 2.64 2.14
CA GLN A 34 -13.53 3.41 0.91
C GLN A 34 -12.10 3.25 0.38
N PRO A 35 -11.90 3.13 -0.94
CA PRO A 35 -10.56 3.10 -1.52
C PRO A 35 -9.84 4.43 -1.30
N PHE A 36 -8.64 4.37 -0.76
CA PHE A 36 -7.74 5.51 -0.60
C PHE A 36 -7.22 5.93 -1.98
N LYS A 37 -7.26 7.22 -2.26
CA LYS A 37 -6.71 7.79 -3.50
C LYS A 37 -5.44 8.61 -3.19
N PRO A 38 -4.38 8.47 -4.01
CA PRO A 38 -3.23 9.37 -3.97
C PRO A 38 -3.68 10.83 -4.00
N GLY A 39 -3.32 11.62 -2.99
CA GLY A 39 -3.76 13.01 -2.81
C GLY A 39 -4.78 13.22 -1.70
N ASP A 40 -5.38 12.15 -1.17
CA ASP A 40 -6.16 12.21 0.06
C ASP A 40 -5.17 12.40 1.24
N GLY A 41 -5.12 13.62 1.80
CA GLY A 41 -4.10 14.04 2.78
C GLY A 41 -4.18 13.33 4.14
N ALA A 42 -5.05 12.34 4.31
CA ALA A 42 -5.31 11.67 5.56
C ALA A 42 -4.36 10.48 5.80
N THR A 43 -3.39 10.67 6.70
CA THR A 43 -2.59 9.61 7.29
C THR A 43 -3.28 9.06 8.55
N GLY A 44 -3.88 7.86 8.45
CA GLY A 44 -4.43 7.16 9.61
C GLY A 44 -5.58 6.21 9.27
N ALA A 45 -5.56 5.01 9.89
CA ALA A 45 -6.53 3.92 9.69
C ALA A 45 -6.59 3.31 8.27
N LEU A 46 -5.47 3.32 7.53
CA LEU A 46 -5.34 2.62 6.26
C LEU A 46 -5.31 1.09 6.48
N ARG A 47 -6.15 0.38 5.74
CA ARG A 47 -6.19 -1.08 5.66
C ARG A 47 -5.82 -1.53 4.26
N ILE A 48 -4.93 -2.50 4.16
CA ILE A 48 -4.43 -3.03 2.90
C ILE A 48 -5.09 -4.41 2.70
N PRO A 49 -5.60 -4.75 1.50
CA PRO A 49 -6.15 -6.07 1.26
C PRO A 49 -5.04 -7.13 1.31
N GLU A 50 -5.38 -8.32 1.81
CA GLU A 50 -4.42 -9.44 1.93
C GLU A 50 -3.91 -9.92 0.57
N SER A 51 -4.69 -9.71 -0.49
CA SER A 51 -4.31 -10.01 -1.87
C SER A 51 -2.97 -9.38 -2.30
N VAL A 52 -2.56 -8.28 -1.66
CA VAL A 52 -1.27 -7.64 -1.92
C VAL A 52 -0.10 -8.52 -1.48
N LEU A 53 -0.25 -9.32 -0.43
CA LEU A 53 0.82 -10.21 0.04
C LEU A 53 1.05 -11.41 -0.88
N ASN A 54 0.09 -11.73 -1.76
CA ASN A 54 0.24 -12.82 -2.73
C ASN A 54 1.15 -12.42 -3.90
N SER A 55 1.39 -11.12 -4.08
CA SER A 55 2.38 -10.64 -5.06
C SER A 55 3.75 -10.70 -4.39
N THR A 56 4.52 -11.73 -4.72
CA THR A 56 5.91 -11.91 -4.27
C THR A 56 6.87 -10.88 -4.85
N GLU A 57 6.40 -10.05 -5.78
CA GLU A 57 7.14 -8.96 -6.39
C GLU A 57 6.97 -7.71 -5.53
N THR A 58 8.10 -7.05 -5.20
CA THR A 58 8.03 -5.70 -4.65
C THR A 58 7.29 -4.85 -5.68
N PRO A 59 6.27 -4.06 -5.33
CA PRO A 59 5.52 -3.31 -6.33
C PRO A 59 6.49 -2.35 -7.02
N GLU A 60 6.89 -2.71 -8.24
CA GLU A 60 7.72 -1.88 -9.08
C GLU A 60 6.89 -0.69 -9.56
N PRO A 61 7.51 0.46 -9.86
CA PRO A 61 6.85 1.46 -10.69
C PRO A 61 6.20 0.76 -11.87
N THR A 62 4.88 0.89 -12.03
CA THR A 62 4.22 0.77 -13.34
C THR A 62 4.86 1.85 -14.23
N SER A 63 6.06 1.57 -14.72
CA SER A 63 6.54 2.06 -16.00
C SER A 63 5.83 1.20 -17.02
N GLU A 64 4.56 1.53 -17.25
CA GLU A 64 3.96 1.25 -18.53
C GLU A 64 4.74 2.10 -19.54
N VAL A 65 5.53 1.40 -20.35
CA VAL A 65 6.24 1.91 -21.51
C VAL A 65 5.25 2.53 -22.50
N ALA A 66 5.45 3.80 -22.86
CA ALA A 66 5.16 4.37 -24.17
C ALA A 66 5.85 5.73 -24.30
#